data_AF-A0AAW9ECX9-F1
#
_entry.id   AF-A0AAW9ECX9-F1
#
_cell.length_a   1.000
_cell.length_b   1.000
_cell.length_c   1.000
_cell.angle_alpha   90.00
_cell.angle_beta   90.00
_cell.angle_gamma   90.00
#
_symmetry.space_group_name_H-M   'P 1'
#
loop_
_entity.id
_entity.type
_entity.pdbx_description
1 polymer ?
#
loop_
_entity_poly.entity_id
_entity_poly.type
_entity_poly.pdbx_seq_one_letter_code
_entity_poly.pdbx_strand_id
1 'polypeptide(L)'
;MAQNSARPAWETSDHIDDQVVNELRQKFGPDAFTFQPTRTGMPVVWVKREQLIEVMQYLKSLPKPYVMLYDLHGVDERVRT
;
A
#
# COMPACT_ATOMS: atom_id res chain seq x y z
N MET A 1 10.80 30.76 -10.21
CA MET A 1 10.47 29.80 -11.29
C MET A 1 11.07 28.45 -10.91
N ALA A 2 10.38 27.67 -10.07
CA ALA A 2 10.82 26.31 -9.76
C ALA A 2 10.28 25.37 -10.83
N GLN A 3 11.18 24.68 -11.52
CA GLN A 3 10.83 23.73 -12.58
C GLN A 3 10.05 22.58 -11.95
N ASN A 4 8.75 22.53 -12.24
CA ASN A 4 7.93 21.34 -12.00
C ASN A 4 8.34 20.30 -13.05
N SER A 5 9.48 19.64 -12.83
CA SER A 5 9.89 18.49 -13.63
C SER A 5 8.91 17.36 -13.33
N ALA A 6 7.89 17.22 -14.17
CA ALA A 6 6.99 16.08 -14.11
C ALA A 6 7.83 14.80 -14.19
N ARG A 7 7.77 13.97 -13.13
CA ARG A 7 8.45 12.68 -13.08
C ARG A 7 8.06 11.87 -14.32
N PRO A 8 9.00 11.26 -15.04
CA PRO A 8 8.69 10.50 -16.24
C PRO A 8 7.78 9.31 -15.91
N ALA A 9 6.85 8.97 -16.81
CA ALA A 9 5.82 7.94 -16.61
C ALA A 9 6.35 6.51 -16.32
N TRP A 10 7.67 6.27 -16.45
CA TRP A 10 8.31 5.00 -16.13
C TRP A 10 8.87 4.93 -14.69
N GLU A 11 8.89 6.05 -13.97
CA GLU A 11 9.36 6.13 -12.61
C GLU A 11 8.35 5.49 -11.66
N THR A 12 8.81 4.61 -10.78
CA THR A 12 7.96 4.00 -9.76
C THR A 12 7.66 5.01 -8.65
N SER A 13 6.41 5.07 -8.20
CA SER A 13 6.04 5.80 -6.99
C SER A 13 5.96 4.80 -5.84
N ASP A 14 6.56 5.14 -4.71
CA ASP A 14 6.47 4.36 -3.47
C ASP A 14 5.21 4.69 -2.65
N HIS A 15 4.50 5.77 -3.01
CA HIS A 15 3.25 6.21 -2.37
C HIS A 15 3.39 6.40 -0.84
N ILE A 16 4.60 6.68 -0.36
CA ILE A 16 4.91 6.72 1.08
C ILE A 16 4.19 7.85 1.81
N ASP A 17 3.87 8.93 1.09
CA ASP A 17 3.22 10.13 1.63
C ASP A 17 1.69 10.08 1.53
N ASP A 18 1.10 9.02 0.97
CA ASP A 18 -0.35 8.87 0.85
C ASP A 18 -1.00 8.86 2.26
N GLN A 19 -2.15 9.51 2.40
CA GLN A 19 -2.80 9.68 3.72
C GLN A 19 -3.06 8.34 4.42
N VAL A 20 -3.62 7.35 3.70
CA VAL A 20 -3.94 6.03 4.26
C VAL A 20 -2.69 5.28 4.71
N VAL A 21 -1.55 5.51 4.05
CA VAL A 21 -0.27 4.90 4.42
C VAL A 21 0.20 5.43 5.78
N ASN A 22 0.06 6.73 6.00
CA ASN A 22 0.39 7.36 7.28
C ASN A 22 -0.55 6.89 8.41
N GLU A 23 -1.85 6.78 8.13
CA GLU A 23 -2.84 6.25 9.08
C GLU A 23 -2.52 4.81 9.49
N LEU A 24 -2.16 3.96 8.54
CA LEU A 24 -1.71 2.59 8.79
C LEU A 24 -0.47 2.55 9.68
N ARG A 25 0.58 3.34 9.38
CA ARG A 25 1.80 3.40 10.21
C ARG A 25 1.52 3.88 11.63
N GLN A 26 0.63 4.86 11.80
CA GLN A 26 0.25 5.35 13.12
C GLN A 26 -0.47 4.28 13.94
N LYS A 27 -1.33 3.47 13.30
CA LYS A 27 -2.12 2.43 13.98
C LYS A 27 -1.31 1.18 14.31
N PHE A 28 -0.47 0.72 13.40
CA PHE A 28 0.20 -0.59 13.50
C PHE A 28 1.70 -0.50 13.82
N GLY A 29 2.27 0.71 13.80
CA GLY A 29 3.69 0.97 14.05
C GLY A 29 4.47 1.23 12.74
N PRO A 30 5.64 1.88 12.84
CA PRO A 30 6.43 2.31 11.68
C PRO A 30 6.95 1.14 10.83
N ASP A 31 7.23 -0.01 11.47
CA ASP A 31 7.79 -1.21 10.82
C ASP A 31 6.73 -2.27 10.47
N ALA A 32 5.44 -1.91 10.53
CA ALA A 32 4.35 -2.84 10.25
C ALA A 32 4.21 -3.16 8.75
N PHE A 33 4.74 -2.29 7.88
CA PHE A 33 4.53 -2.36 6.44
C PHE A 33 5.82 -2.24 5.66
N THR A 34 5.98 -3.07 4.62
CA THR A 34 7.00 -2.87 3.59
C THR A 34 6.34 -2.30 2.34
N PHE A 35 6.88 -1.19 1.83
CA PHE A 35 6.36 -0.52 0.64
C PHE A 35 6.97 -1.15 -0.60
N GLN A 36 6.13 -1.43 -1.60
CA GLN A 36 6.57 -1.86 -2.90
C GLN A 36 6.38 -0.71 -3.89
N PRO A 37 7.46 -0.12 -4.40
CA PRO A 37 7.37 0.81 -5.51
C PRO A 37 6.77 0.11 -6.73
N THR A 38 5.72 0.71 -7.30
CA THR A 38 5.07 0.17 -8.50
C THR A 38 4.87 1.25 -9.55
N ARG A 39 4.53 0.81 -10.77
CA ARG A 39 4.13 1.68 -11.88
C ARG A 39 2.60 1.74 -12.05
N THR A 40 1.83 1.17 -11.12
CA THR A 40 0.36 1.08 -11.24
C THR A 40 -0.34 2.39 -10.86
N GLY A 41 0.39 3.32 -10.22
CA GLY A 41 -0.19 4.54 -9.66
C GLY A 41 -1.03 4.30 -8.41
N MET A 42 -0.91 3.12 -7.79
CA MET A 42 -1.60 2.76 -6.55
C MET A 42 -0.60 2.29 -5.49
N PRO A 43 -0.84 2.58 -4.19
CA PRO A 43 0.01 2.09 -3.11
C PRO A 43 -0.08 0.56 -3.00
N VAL A 44 1.07 -0.10 -2.90
CA VAL A 44 1.18 -1.53 -2.60
C VAL A 44 1.98 -1.70 -1.31
N VAL A 45 1.31 -2.23 -0.29
CA VAL A 45 1.90 -2.46 1.04
C VAL A 45 1.87 -3.95 1.38
N TRP A 46 3.02 -4.47 1.78
CA TRP A 46 3.15 -5.81 2.34
C TRP A 46 2.88 -5.73 3.84
N VAL A 47 2.04 -6.64 4.34
CA VAL A 47 1.64 -6.74 5.75
C VAL A 47 2.14 -8.06 6.32
N LYS A 48 2.39 -8.11 7.64
CA LYS A 48 2.59 -9.41 8.31
C LYS A 48 1.30 -10.23 8.24
N ARG A 49 1.43 -11.55 8.07
CA ARG A 49 0.28 -12.46 7.95
C ARG A 49 -0.67 -12.33 9.13
N GLU A 50 -0.13 -12.19 10.34
CA GLU A 50 -0.90 -12.12 11.58
C GLU A 50 -1.70 -10.82 11.69
N GLN A 51 -1.31 -9.77 10.94
CA GLN A 51 -1.96 -8.45 10.96
C GLN A 51 -3.01 -8.29 9.86
N LEU A 52 -3.09 -9.20 8.88
CA LEU A 52 -3.91 -9.04 7.69
C LEU A 52 -5.39 -8.75 8.01
N ILE A 53 -6.00 -9.52 8.91
CA ILE A 53 -7.42 -9.35 9.27
C ILE A 53 -7.64 -8.01 9.97
N GLU A 54 -6.76 -7.62 10.89
CA GLU A 54 -6.87 -6.36 11.63
C GLU A 54 -6.69 -5.14 10.70
N VAL A 55 -5.77 -5.22 9.75
CA VAL A 55 -5.57 -4.19 8.71
C VAL A 55 -6.84 -4.02 7.87
N MET A 56 -7.44 -5.11 7.39
CA MET A 56 -8.69 -5.04 6.61
C MET A 56 -9.85 -4.44 7.42
N GLN A 57 -9.98 -4.82 8.69
CA GLN A 57 -10.99 -4.25 9.59
C GLN A 57 -10.78 -2.75 9.81
N TYR A 58 -9.52 -2.33 10.00
CA TYR A 58 -9.16 -0.94 10.15
C TYR A 58 -9.53 -0.12 8.91
N LEU A 59 -9.13 -0.57 7.71
CA LEU A 59 -9.46 0.09 6.45
C LEU A 59 -10.97 0.23 6.23
N LYS A 60 -11.76 -0.77 6.66
CA LYS A 60 -13.23 -0.73 6.63
C LYS A 60 -13.84 0.24 7.65
N SER A 61 -13.10 0.60 8.70
CA SER A 61 -13.56 1.49 9.78
C SER A 61 -13.23 2.97 9.57
N LEU A 62 -12.40 3.30 8.58
CA LEU A 62 -11.98 4.68 8.30
C LEU A 62 -13.18 5.58 7.91
N PRO A 63 -13.08 6.91 8.10
CA PRO A 63 -14.15 7.85 7.73
C PRO A 63 -14.58 7.75 6.25
N LYS A 64 -13.64 7.40 5.37
CA LYS A 64 -13.89 7.01 3.97
C LYS A 64 -13.54 5.52 3.82
N PRO A 65 -14.47 4.61 4.14
CA PRO A 65 -14.14 3.22 4.34
C PRO A 65 -13.90 2.48 3.02
N TYR A 66 -12.96 1.53 3.04
CA TYR A 66 -12.74 0.58 1.96
C TYR A 66 -13.78 -0.55 2.06
N VAL A 67 -14.96 -0.34 1.46
CA VAL A 67 -16.11 -1.25 1.62
C VAL A 67 -16.16 -2.40 0.62
N MET A 68 -15.37 -2.34 -0.45
CA MET A 68 -15.35 -3.33 -1.52
C MET A 68 -13.98 -4.00 -1.59
N LEU A 69 -13.98 -5.33 -1.54
CA LEU A 69 -12.83 -6.13 -1.95
C LEU A 69 -12.95 -6.38 -3.45
N TYR A 70 -12.12 -5.72 -4.25
CA TYR A 70 -12.15 -5.85 -5.70
C TYR A 70 -11.80 -7.26 -6.18
N ASP A 71 -10.74 -7.83 -5.62
CA ASP A 71 -10.22 -9.15 -5.98
C ASP A 71 -9.42 -9.74 -4.81
N LEU A 72 -9.31 -11.07 -4.77
CA LEU A 72 -8.42 -11.80 -3.88
C LEU A 72 -7.77 -12.95 -4.66
N HIS A 73 -6.46 -12.86 -4.82
CA HIS A 73 -5.67 -13.89 -5.48
C HIS A 73 -4.50 -14.34 -4.60
N GLY A 74 -3.99 -15.53 -4.88
CA GLY A 74 -2.76 -16.07 -4.30
C GLY A 74 -1.79 -16.41 -5.42
N VAL A 75 -0.50 -16.18 -5.16
CA VAL A 75 0.59 -16.53 -6.09
C VAL A 75 1.43 -17.62 -5.44
N ASP A 76 1.69 -18.69 -6.20
CA ASP A 76 2.63 -19.72 -5.81
C ASP A 76 4.04 -19.34 -6.26
N GLU A 77 4.87 -18.96 -5.29
CA GLU A 77 6.23 -18.45 -5.54
C GLU A 77 7.29 -19.58 -5.66
N ARG A 78 6.91 -20.87 -5.57
CA ARG A 78 7.86 -22.00 -5.56
C ARG A 78 8.77 -22.10 -6.79
N VAL A 79 8.35 -21.54 -7.92
CA VAL A 79 9.10 -21.54 -9.18
C VAL A 79 9.89 -20.26 -9.42
N ARG A 80 9.89 -19.32 -8.46
CA ARG A 80 10.70 -18.10 -8.59
C ARG A 80 12.18 -18.45 -8.45
N THR A 81 12.94 -18.25 -9.53
CA THR A 81 14.39 -18.50 -9.60
C THR A 81 15.15 -17.19 -9.45
#